data_AF-A0A4Q5QLG6-F1
#
_entry.id   AF-A0A4Q5QLG6-F1
#
_cell.length_a   1.000
_cell.length_b   1.000
_cell.length_c   1.000
_cell.angle_alpha   90.00
_cell.angle_beta   90.00
_cell.angle_gamma   90.00
#
_symmetry.space_group_name_H-M   'P 1'
#
loop_
_entity.id
_entity.type
_entity.pdbx_description
1 polymer ?
#
loop_
_entity_poly.entity_id
_entity_poly.type
_entity_poly.pdbx_seq_one_letter_code
_entity_poly.pdbx_strand_id
1 'polypeptide(L)'
;KVYIKWIADETSPIINEGTDNDGTAVTNVYVFADKDIPADNDAPVLVSVLPAAASSSATINGSVIVTFNEKVKTGSGDITLDAKVLSGVYGSKTATFTYEKLSYDTEYTFTIPTGALTDLSGNVYAGTVVKFRTGKRSEPTKKLFDAVVAKDGSGDYTSVIDAIAAAPSGRTQPWLIFIKNGSYKGHHVISKPFIHLIGQSRVGVIIKDSLNANNGAISDRSTMVVQSSDVYFENFTLENSHGYATQSGPMAEALNTDKDRFAMKNVYVRSYQDTWMTGGSISRQYVLNSRIEGAVDFIYGSGDIFFDKDTMTVTKAGSYIVAPSHSASTSWGYVFRDNVINQNKDKV
;
A
#
# COMPACT_ATOMS: atom_id res chain seq x y z
N LYS A 1 -23.19 -51.16 26.88
CA LYS A 1 -21.84 -51.17 27.50
C LYS A 1 -21.34 -52.61 27.45
N VAL A 2 -20.11 -52.83 26.97
CA VAL A 2 -19.49 -54.16 26.96
C VAL A 2 -18.58 -54.25 28.18
N TYR A 3 -18.73 -55.31 28.96
CA TYR A 3 -17.89 -55.58 30.13
C TYR A 3 -17.08 -56.85 29.83
N ILE A 4 -15.76 -56.72 29.81
CA ILE A 4 -14.85 -57.85 29.60
C ILE A 4 -14.28 -58.21 30.96
N LYS A 5 -14.47 -59.46 31.37
CA LYS A 5 -13.81 -60.03 32.55
C LYS A 5 -12.76 -61.02 32.06
N TRP A 6 -11.50 -60.67 32.30
CA TRP A 6 -10.37 -61.54 32.04
C TRP A 6 -9.84 -62.11 33.36
N ILE A 7 -9.48 -63.38 33.36
CA ILE A 7 -8.90 -64.08 34.52
C ILE A 7 -7.65 -64.78 33.99
N ALA A 8 -6.50 -64.47 34.59
CA ALA A 8 -5.24 -65.10 34.23
C ALA A 8 -5.25 -66.59 34.64
N ASP A 9 -4.57 -67.43 33.87
CA ASP A 9 -4.29 -68.80 34.30
C ASP A 9 -3.08 -68.79 35.23
N GLU A 10 -3.29 -69.18 36.48
CA GLU A 10 -2.25 -69.25 37.53
C GLU A 10 -1.66 -70.65 37.68
N THR A 11 -2.15 -71.64 36.93
CA THR A 11 -1.86 -73.05 37.16
C THR A 11 -0.92 -73.68 36.13
N SER A 12 -0.75 -73.05 34.97
CA SER A 12 0.14 -73.56 33.92
C SER A 12 1.62 -73.29 34.22
N PRO A 13 2.54 -74.23 33.88
CA PRO A 13 3.97 -74.04 34.08
C PRO A 13 4.54 -72.94 33.17
N ILE A 14 5.43 -72.12 33.72
CA ILE A 14 6.11 -71.03 33.00
C ILE A 14 7.05 -71.62 31.94
N ILE A 15 6.96 -71.12 30.70
CA ILE A 15 7.78 -71.54 29.58
C ILE A 15 8.77 -70.40 29.26
N ASN A 16 10.06 -70.58 29.59
CA ASN A 16 11.23 -69.66 29.42
C ASN A 16 11.64 -68.77 30.62
N GLU A 17 12.87 -68.22 30.51
CA GLU A 17 13.64 -67.54 31.55
C GLU A 17 12.99 -66.22 32.03
N GLY A 18 12.13 -66.35 33.03
CA GLY A 18 11.95 -65.45 34.17
C GLY A 18 12.30 -63.97 33.98
N THR A 19 11.60 -63.28 33.08
CA THR A 19 11.46 -61.82 33.14
C THR A 19 10.00 -61.45 33.45
N ASP A 20 9.77 -60.38 34.22
CA ASP A 20 8.47 -59.95 34.77
C ASP A 20 7.35 -59.67 33.73
N ASN A 21 7.59 -59.90 32.44
CA ASN A 21 6.66 -59.63 31.34
C ASN A 21 6.20 -60.87 30.56
N ASP A 22 6.55 -62.10 30.98
CA ASP A 22 6.03 -63.32 30.35
C ASP A 22 4.60 -63.61 30.82
N GLY A 23 3.61 -63.03 30.11
CA GLY A 23 2.19 -63.22 30.37
C GLY A 23 1.32 -63.12 29.12
N THR A 24 0.16 -63.78 29.14
CA THR A 24 -0.85 -63.71 28.08
C THR A 24 -1.53 -62.34 28.09
N ALA A 25 -1.43 -61.55 27.00
CA ALA A 25 -2.08 -60.26 26.89
C ALA A 25 -3.38 -60.31 26.05
N VAL A 26 -4.45 -59.72 26.54
CA VAL A 26 -5.59 -59.32 25.69
C VAL A 26 -5.20 -58.03 24.99
N THR A 27 -4.99 -58.09 23.68
CA THR A 27 -4.65 -56.92 22.88
C THR A 27 -5.93 -56.32 22.28
N ASN A 28 -5.98 -56.06 20.98
CA ASN A 28 -7.06 -55.27 20.39
C ASN A 28 -8.41 -55.98 20.51
N VAL A 29 -9.32 -55.41 21.31
CA VAL A 29 -10.73 -55.80 21.36
C VAL A 29 -11.48 -55.00 20.30
N TYR A 30 -11.97 -55.68 19.27
CA TYR A 30 -12.87 -55.09 18.29
C TYR A 30 -14.32 -55.46 18.63
N VAL A 31 -15.12 -54.45 18.94
CA VAL A 31 -16.57 -54.62 19.12
C VAL A 31 -17.25 -54.12 17.85
N PHE A 32 -17.81 -55.04 17.08
CA PHE A 32 -18.68 -54.71 15.96
C PHE A 32 -20.11 -54.66 16.47
N ALA A 33 -20.78 -53.53 16.26
CA ALA A 33 -22.19 -53.37 16.53
C ALA A 33 -22.82 -52.61 15.36
N ASP A 34 -23.95 -53.10 14.88
CA ASP A 34 -24.78 -52.32 13.97
C ASP A 34 -25.38 -51.15 14.74
N LYS A 35 -25.32 -49.97 14.14
CA LYS A 35 -25.91 -48.77 14.74
C LYS A 35 -27.43 -48.93 14.68
N ASP A 36 -28.04 -49.15 15.83
CA ASP A 36 -29.49 -49.05 15.99
C ASP A 36 -29.87 -47.56 15.93
N ILE A 37 -30.29 -47.10 14.74
CA ILE A 37 -30.83 -45.76 14.54
C ILE A 37 -32.32 -45.88 14.83
N PRO A 38 -32.86 -45.23 15.89
CA PRO A 38 -34.30 -45.20 16.14
C PRO A 38 -35.03 -44.82 14.86
N ALA A 39 -36.14 -45.50 14.56
CA ALA A 39 -36.94 -45.19 13.39
C ALA A 39 -37.35 -43.71 13.41
N ASP A 40 -36.76 -42.95 12.51
CA ASP A 40 -37.14 -41.57 12.19
C ASP A 40 -37.92 -41.62 10.89
N ASN A 41 -39.11 -41.02 10.87
CA ASN A 41 -39.96 -40.94 9.68
C ASN A 41 -40.14 -39.50 9.21
N ASP A 42 -39.49 -38.53 9.87
CA ASP A 42 -39.57 -37.13 9.52
C ASP A 42 -38.45 -36.78 8.52
N ALA A 43 -38.77 -35.97 7.52
CA ALA A 43 -37.79 -35.52 6.54
C ALA A 43 -36.94 -34.35 7.07
N PRO A 44 -35.67 -34.20 6.63
CA PRO A 44 -34.86 -33.05 6.97
C PRO A 44 -35.56 -31.72 6.67
N VAL A 45 -35.50 -30.79 7.63
CA VAL A 45 -36.04 -29.44 7.50
C VAL A 45 -34.89 -28.44 7.33
N LEU A 46 -34.99 -27.62 6.29
CA LEU A 46 -34.04 -26.54 6.05
C LEU A 46 -34.16 -25.44 7.11
N VAL A 47 -33.05 -25.11 7.76
CA VAL A 47 -32.95 -24.04 8.76
C VAL A 47 -32.40 -22.76 8.16
N SER A 48 -31.34 -22.84 7.35
CA SER A 48 -30.74 -21.66 6.71
C SER A 48 -29.87 -22.02 5.50
N VAL A 49 -29.66 -21.04 4.62
CA VAL A 49 -28.69 -21.12 3.50
C VAL A 49 -27.84 -19.85 3.47
N LEU A 50 -26.54 -20.03 3.27
CA LEU A 50 -25.57 -18.95 3.02
C LEU A 50 -24.89 -19.19 1.67
N PRO A 51 -24.79 -18.21 0.75
CA PRO A 51 -25.43 -16.90 0.82
C PRO A 51 -26.95 -16.99 0.94
N ALA A 52 -27.55 -16.05 1.67
CA ALA A 52 -29.00 -15.98 1.81
C ALA A 52 -29.69 -15.73 0.45
N ALA A 53 -30.94 -16.18 0.31
CA ALA A 53 -31.74 -15.91 -0.87
C ALA A 53 -31.81 -14.39 -1.14
N ALA A 54 -31.64 -14.01 -2.40
CA ALA A 54 -31.55 -12.62 -2.88
C ALA A 54 -30.36 -11.80 -2.32
N SER A 55 -29.35 -12.43 -1.72
CA SER A 55 -28.09 -11.74 -1.38
C SER A 55 -27.42 -11.15 -2.63
N SER A 56 -26.85 -9.95 -2.53
CA SER A 56 -26.11 -9.27 -3.61
C SER A 56 -24.63 -9.06 -3.31
N SER A 57 -24.10 -9.77 -2.32
CA SER A 57 -22.73 -9.60 -1.83
C SER A 57 -21.95 -10.92 -1.73
N ALA A 58 -22.39 -11.95 -2.45
CA ALA A 58 -21.65 -13.21 -2.48
C ALA A 58 -20.27 -13.00 -3.12
N THR A 59 -19.26 -13.72 -2.62
CA THR A 59 -17.92 -13.69 -3.18
C THR A 59 -17.88 -14.48 -4.50
N ILE A 60 -16.86 -14.25 -5.33
CA ILE A 60 -16.67 -15.03 -6.56
C ILE A 60 -16.00 -16.40 -6.31
N ASN A 61 -15.40 -16.57 -5.13
CA ASN A 61 -14.87 -17.83 -4.61
C ASN A 61 -15.44 -17.99 -3.19
N GLY A 62 -16.12 -19.09 -2.92
CA GLY A 62 -16.85 -19.26 -1.67
C GLY A 62 -17.56 -20.60 -1.60
N SER A 63 -18.57 -20.69 -0.75
CA SER A 63 -19.38 -21.91 -0.62
C SER A 63 -20.84 -21.56 -0.42
N VAL A 64 -21.72 -22.45 -0.89
CA VAL A 64 -23.10 -22.51 -0.41
C VAL A 64 -23.13 -23.42 0.81
N ILE A 65 -23.52 -22.90 1.96
CA ILE A 65 -23.65 -23.64 3.22
C ILE A 65 -25.13 -23.77 3.53
N VAL A 66 -25.61 -25.00 3.58
CA VAL A 66 -27.01 -25.36 3.85
C VAL A 66 -27.07 -25.99 5.23
N THR A 67 -27.89 -25.44 6.13
CA THR A 67 -28.06 -25.94 7.50
C THR A 67 -29.43 -26.55 7.68
N PHE A 68 -29.51 -27.72 8.30
CA PHE A 68 -30.72 -28.46 8.57
C PHE A 68 -31.00 -28.57 10.09
N ASN A 69 -32.22 -28.97 10.46
CA ASN A 69 -32.60 -29.31 11.83
C ASN A 69 -31.87 -30.58 12.34
N GLU A 70 -31.32 -31.40 11.44
CA GLU A 70 -30.71 -32.69 11.71
C GLU A 70 -29.56 -33.04 10.75
N LYS A 71 -29.02 -34.26 10.86
CA LYS A 71 -27.89 -34.70 10.02
C LYS A 71 -28.39 -35.15 8.65
N VAL A 72 -27.70 -34.73 7.60
CA VAL A 72 -28.00 -35.15 6.21
C VAL A 72 -26.82 -35.87 5.57
N LYS A 73 -27.11 -36.71 4.58
CA LYS A 73 -26.14 -37.40 3.70
C LYS A 73 -26.58 -37.29 2.24
N THR A 74 -25.68 -37.63 1.32
CA THR A 74 -26.00 -37.70 -0.12
C THR A 74 -27.12 -38.71 -0.38
N GLY A 75 -28.10 -38.32 -1.20
CA GLY A 75 -29.13 -39.19 -1.75
C GLY A 75 -28.96 -39.39 -3.27
N SER A 76 -30.06 -39.27 -4.02
CA SER A 76 -30.10 -39.39 -5.47
C SER A 76 -30.34 -38.03 -6.14
N GLY A 77 -29.43 -37.61 -7.02
CA GLY A 77 -29.58 -36.41 -7.83
C GLY A 77 -28.43 -35.41 -7.66
N ASP A 78 -28.16 -34.66 -8.72
CA ASP A 78 -27.06 -33.70 -8.77
C ASP A 78 -27.46 -32.36 -8.16
N ILE A 79 -26.68 -31.90 -7.18
CA ILE A 79 -26.80 -30.56 -6.61
C ILE A 79 -25.99 -29.62 -7.49
N THR A 80 -26.61 -28.52 -7.91
CA THR A 80 -26.06 -27.65 -8.95
C THR A 80 -26.00 -26.19 -8.56
N LEU A 81 -25.07 -25.45 -9.16
CA LEU A 81 -25.07 -24.00 -9.27
C LEU A 81 -25.15 -23.67 -10.75
N ASP A 82 -26.33 -23.19 -11.18
CA ASP A 82 -26.76 -23.17 -12.58
C ASP A 82 -26.55 -24.55 -13.24
N ALA A 83 -25.72 -24.64 -14.27
CA ALA A 83 -25.41 -25.90 -14.95
C ALA A 83 -24.28 -26.70 -14.30
N LYS A 84 -23.58 -26.17 -13.29
CA LYS A 84 -22.41 -26.80 -12.69
C LYS A 84 -22.81 -27.70 -11.53
N VAL A 85 -22.54 -29.00 -11.64
CA VAL A 85 -22.67 -29.94 -10.51
C VAL A 85 -21.61 -29.65 -9.45
N LEU A 86 -22.02 -29.61 -8.18
CA LEU A 86 -21.17 -29.33 -7.04
C LEU A 86 -21.05 -30.56 -6.12
N SER A 87 -19.83 -30.84 -5.68
CA SER A 87 -19.58 -31.86 -4.65
C SER A 87 -19.82 -31.27 -3.26
N GLY A 88 -20.64 -31.96 -2.45
CA GLY A 88 -20.95 -31.56 -1.07
C GLY A 88 -19.98 -32.16 -0.05
N VAL A 89 -19.66 -31.37 0.98
CA VAL A 89 -19.02 -31.83 2.22
C VAL A 89 -20.05 -31.77 3.35
N TYR A 90 -20.27 -32.89 4.03
CA TYR A 90 -21.34 -33.04 5.02
C TYR A 90 -20.77 -33.00 6.45
N GLY A 91 -21.21 -32.00 7.21
CA GLY A 91 -20.92 -31.82 8.63
C GLY A 91 -21.98 -32.45 9.53
N SER A 92 -22.10 -31.94 10.76
CA SER A 92 -23.10 -32.46 11.70
C SER A 92 -24.53 -32.20 11.22
N LYS A 93 -24.88 -30.94 10.94
CA LYS A 93 -26.21 -30.55 10.41
C LYS A 93 -26.09 -29.65 9.17
N THR A 94 -24.95 -29.71 8.50
CA THR A 94 -24.60 -28.80 7.41
C THR A 94 -24.14 -29.57 6.19
N ALA A 95 -24.49 -29.06 5.01
CA ALA A 95 -23.94 -29.48 3.72
C ALA A 95 -23.29 -28.26 3.05
N THR A 96 -22.00 -28.38 2.71
CA THR A 96 -21.21 -27.27 2.16
C THR A 96 -20.78 -27.58 0.72
N PHE A 97 -21.04 -26.65 -0.20
CA PHE A 97 -20.78 -26.79 -1.63
C PHE A 97 -19.89 -25.64 -2.12
N THR A 98 -18.61 -25.93 -2.39
CA THR A 98 -17.64 -24.89 -2.79
C THR A 98 -17.80 -24.51 -4.27
N TYR A 99 -17.70 -23.21 -4.55
CA TYR A 99 -17.63 -22.65 -5.89
C TYR A 99 -16.44 -21.70 -6.01
N GLU A 100 -15.94 -21.57 -7.24
CA GLU A 100 -14.79 -20.73 -7.56
C GLU A 100 -14.99 -20.09 -8.93
N LYS A 101 -14.34 -18.95 -9.13
CA LYS A 101 -14.25 -18.23 -10.40
C LYS A 101 -15.62 -17.87 -11.00
N LEU A 102 -16.57 -17.53 -10.15
CA LEU A 102 -17.82 -16.93 -10.61
C LEU A 102 -17.56 -15.55 -11.22
N SER A 103 -18.45 -15.10 -12.10
CA SER A 103 -18.43 -13.74 -12.64
C SER A 103 -18.93 -12.76 -11.59
N TYR A 104 -18.37 -11.55 -11.58
CA TYR A 104 -18.85 -10.46 -10.72
C TYR A 104 -20.23 -9.96 -11.19
N ASP A 105 -21.00 -9.36 -10.27
CA ASP A 105 -22.30 -8.76 -10.53
C ASP A 105 -23.30 -9.67 -11.28
N THR A 106 -23.22 -10.98 -11.05
CA THR A 106 -23.98 -12.01 -11.79
C THR A 106 -24.85 -12.81 -10.83
N GLU A 107 -26.12 -13.02 -11.19
CA GLU A 107 -27.04 -13.89 -10.44
C GLU A 107 -26.74 -15.36 -10.75
N TYR A 108 -26.69 -16.19 -9.70
CA TYR A 108 -26.51 -17.62 -9.75
C TYR A 108 -27.67 -18.32 -9.04
N THR A 109 -28.09 -19.47 -9.57
CA THR A 109 -29.16 -20.29 -9.01
C THR A 109 -28.60 -21.60 -8.46
N PHE A 110 -28.55 -21.73 -7.14
CA PHE A 110 -28.21 -22.97 -6.46
C PHE A 110 -29.45 -23.86 -6.32
N THR A 111 -29.37 -25.12 -6.76
CA THR A 111 -30.49 -26.06 -6.76
C THR A 111 -30.12 -27.37 -6.07
N ILE A 112 -30.90 -27.74 -5.07
CA ILE A 112 -30.94 -29.09 -4.49
C ILE A 112 -32.24 -29.73 -4.97
N PRO A 113 -32.20 -30.69 -5.91
CA PRO A 113 -33.42 -31.38 -6.31
C PRO A 113 -33.94 -32.28 -5.19
N THR A 114 -35.24 -32.59 -5.23
CA THR A 114 -35.85 -33.56 -4.32
C THR A 114 -35.09 -34.89 -4.35
N GLY A 115 -34.76 -35.43 -3.18
CA GLY A 115 -34.02 -36.70 -3.09
C GLY A 115 -32.51 -36.57 -3.15
N ALA A 116 -31.94 -35.43 -3.53
CA ALA A 116 -30.48 -35.26 -3.58
C ALA A 116 -29.82 -35.34 -2.19
N LEU A 117 -30.59 -35.09 -1.15
CA LEU A 117 -30.19 -35.26 0.25
C LEU A 117 -31.22 -36.12 0.98
N THR A 118 -30.74 -36.94 1.90
CA THR A 118 -31.57 -37.66 2.88
C THR A 118 -31.06 -37.40 4.29
N ASP A 119 -31.85 -37.67 5.31
CA ASP A 119 -31.31 -37.86 6.66
C ASP A 119 -30.48 -39.16 6.75
N LEU A 120 -30.06 -39.53 7.97
CA LEU A 120 -29.36 -40.80 8.18
C LEU A 120 -30.28 -42.02 8.07
N SER A 121 -31.58 -41.88 8.32
CA SER A 121 -32.63 -42.92 8.31
C SER A 121 -33.18 -43.22 6.90
N GLY A 122 -32.88 -42.38 5.90
CA GLY A 122 -33.33 -42.50 4.51
C GLY A 122 -34.49 -41.59 4.11
N ASN A 123 -34.99 -40.71 4.98
CA ASN A 123 -36.08 -39.79 4.66
C ASN A 123 -35.59 -38.72 3.67
N VAL A 124 -36.38 -38.50 2.62
CA VAL A 124 -36.02 -37.65 1.47
C VAL A 124 -36.21 -36.18 1.79
N TYR A 125 -35.17 -35.36 1.58
CA TYR A 125 -35.33 -33.91 1.58
C TYR A 125 -36.10 -33.45 0.34
N ALA A 126 -37.09 -32.57 0.56
CA ALA A 126 -37.96 -32.05 -0.49
C ALA A 126 -37.24 -31.24 -1.59
N GLY A 127 -36.02 -30.77 -1.33
CA GLY A 127 -35.25 -29.93 -2.23
C GLY A 127 -35.44 -28.43 -1.99
N THR A 128 -34.61 -27.61 -2.61
CA THR A 128 -34.69 -26.14 -2.53
C THR A 128 -33.99 -25.47 -3.71
N VAL A 129 -34.39 -24.24 -4.01
CA VAL A 129 -33.76 -23.37 -5.00
C VAL A 129 -33.43 -22.05 -4.33
N VAL A 130 -32.15 -21.66 -4.36
CA VAL A 130 -31.64 -20.43 -3.76
C VAL A 130 -30.92 -19.60 -4.82
N LYS A 131 -31.39 -18.37 -5.02
CA LYS A 131 -30.73 -17.41 -5.91
C LYS A 131 -29.90 -16.43 -5.10
N PHE A 132 -28.68 -16.16 -5.54
CA PHE A 132 -27.82 -15.12 -4.99
C PHE A 132 -27.01 -14.46 -6.11
N ARG A 133 -26.55 -13.24 -5.85
CA ARG A 133 -25.75 -12.45 -6.80
C ARG A 133 -24.38 -12.17 -6.20
N THR A 134 -23.35 -12.37 -7.01
CA THR A 134 -21.98 -12.00 -6.66
C THR A 134 -21.85 -10.48 -6.56
N GLY A 135 -20.99 -10.00 -5.66
CA GLY A 135 -20.74 -8.56 -5.51
C GLY A 135 -20.22 -7.91 -6.80
N LYS A 136 -20.30 -6.58 -6.89
CA LYS A 136 -19.65 -5.83 -7.97
C LYS A 136 -18.13 -5.84 -7.79
N ARG A 137 -17.40 -5.88 -8.90
CA ARG A 137 -15.95 -5.66 -8.87
C ARG A 137 -15.70 -4.19 -8.52
N SER A 138 -14.94 -3.92 -7.47
CA SER A 138 -14.43 -2.56 -7.23
C SER A 138 -13.32 -2.30 -8.25
N GLU A 139 -13.61 -1.47 -9.25
CA GLU A 139 -12.57 -1.00 -10.17
C GLU A 139 -11.72 0.06 -9.45
N PRO A 140 -10.37 -0.01 -9.51
CA PRO A 140 -9.54 1.07 -9.02
C PRO A 140 -9.81 2.32 -9.85
N THR A 141 -10.17 3.42 -9.19
CA THR A 141 -10.32 4.71 -9.86
C THR A 141 -8.96 5.13 -10.42
N LYS A 142 -8.87 5.28 -11.74
CA LYS A 142 -7.64 5.77 -12.39
C LYS A 142 -7.39 7.22 -11.95
N LYS A 143 -6.47 7.43 -11.01
CA LYS A 143 -5.99 8.77 -10.64
C LYS A 143 -4.78 9.13 -11.51
N LEU A 144 -4.76 10.36 -12.03
CA LEU A 144 -3.61 10.89 -12.78
C LEU A 144 -2.42 11.20 -11.84
N PHE A 145 -2.73 11.56 -10.60
CA PHE A 145 -1.77 11.82 -9.53
C PHE A 145 -2.07 10.89 -8.36
N ASP A 146 -1.04 10.44 -7.67
CA ASP A 146 -1.19 9.57 -6.52
C ASP A 146 -1.71 10.31 -5.27
N ALA A 147 -1.41 11.61 -5.17
CA ALA A 147 -1.93 12.50 -4.13
C ALA A 147 -2.19 13.91 -4.67
N VAL A 148 -3.26 14.56 -4.17
CA VAL A 148 -3.57 15.97 -4.44
C VAL A 148 -3.50 16.78 -3.14
N VAL A 149 -2.68 17.83 -3.13
CA VAL A 149 -2.60 18.81 -2.05
C VAL A 149 -3.42 20.04 -2.42
N ALA A 150 -4.36 20.43 -1.55
CA ALA A 150 -5.13 21.65 -1.70
C ALA A 150 -5.41 22.27 -0.33
N LYS A 151 -4.93 23.49 -0.12
CA LYS A 151 -5.06 24.20 1.17
C LYS A 151 -6.51 24.45 1.61
N ASP A 152 -7.44 24.50 0.65
CA ASP A 152 -8.88 24.69 0.88
C ASP A 152 -9.62 23.39 1.26
N GLY A 153 -8.92 22.25 1.36
CA GLY A 153 -9.51 20.95 1.67
C GLY A 153 -10.11 20.22 0.47
N SER A 154 -10.01 20.75 -0.75
CA SER A 154 -10.53 20.12 -1.97
C SER A 154 -9.62 19.03 -2.56
N GLY A 155 -8.60 18.58 -1.80
CA GLY A 155 -7.62 17.56 -2.18
C GLY A 155 -7.56 16.44 -1.13
N ASP A 156 -6.66 15.48 -1.34
CA ASP A 156 -6.40 14.40 -0.37
C ASP A 156 -5.69 14.93 0.90
N TYR A 157 -4.89 16.00 0.77
CA TYR A 157 -4.14 16.63 1.86
C TYR A 157 -4.23 18.16 1.81
N THR A 158 -4.07 18.82 2.97
CA THR A 158 -3.95 20.29 3.07
C THR A 158 -2.51 20.77 3.20
N SER A 159 -1.55 19.85 3.35
CA SER A 159 -0.13 20.11 3.56
C SER A 159 0.72 19.29 2.58
N VAL A 160 1.82 19.88 2.10
CA VAL A 160 2.80 19.19 1.26
C VAL A 160 3.61 18.18 2.09
N ILE A 161 3.87 18.48 3.36
CA ILE A 161 4.58 17.59 4.29
C ILE A 161 3.80 16.27 4.45
N ASP A 162 2.49 16.34 4.67
CA ASP A 162 1.67 15.15 4.89
C ASP A 162 1.57 14.29 3.63
N ALA A 163 1.48 14.92 2.45
CA ALA A 163 1.46 14.20 1.18
C ALA A 163 2.80 13.49 0.88
N ILE A 164 3.94 14.12 1.21
CA ILE A 164 5.27 13.48 1.13
C ILE A 164 5.35 12.31 2.11
N ALA A 165 4.91 12.51 3.36
CA ALA A 165 4.95 11.48 4.40
C ALA A 165 4.11 10.26 4.02
N ALA A 166 2.96 10.46 3.36
CA ALA A 166 2.04 9.41 2.96
C ALA A 166 2.54 8.53 1.78
N ALA A 167 3.55 8.99 1.02
CA ALA A 167 4.08 8.21 -0.08
C ALA A 167 4.59 6.82 0.39
N PRO A 168 4.31 5.71 -0.33
CA PRO A 168 4.80 4.40 0.06
C PRO A 168 6.34 4.34 0.13
N SER A 169 6.88 3.53 1.03
CA SER A 169 8.32 3.24 1.06
C SER A 169 8.72 2.27 -0.05
N GLY A 170 10.01 2.24 -0.42
CA GLY A 170 10.55 1.25 -1.36
C GLY A 170 10.08 1.41 -2.81
N ARG A 171 9.71 2.64 -3.21
CA ARG A 171 9.28 2.94 -4.57
C ARG A 171 10.39 2.64 -5.59
N THR A 172 9.99 2.11 -6.72
CA THR A 172 10.81 1.92 -7.93
C THR A 172 10.27 2.69 -9.13
N GLN A 173 9.20 3.47 -8.92
CA GLN A 173 8.48 4.24 -9.93
C GLN A 173 7.98 5.56 -9.31
N PRO A 174 7.81 6.63 -10.12
CA PRO A 174 7.33 7.92 -9.66
C PRO A 174 6.08 7.85 -8.79
N TRP A 175 6.05 8.59 -7.68
CA TRP A 175 4.87 8.90 -6.88
C TRP A 175 4.54 10.37 -7.09
N LEU A 176 3.45 10.64 -7.80
CA LEU A 176 3.10 11.96 -8.31
C LEU A 176 2.21 12.70 -7.32
N ILE A 177 2.71 13.80 -6.76
CA ILE A 177 1.98 14.67 -5.85
C ILE A 177 1.64 15.97 -6.58
N PHE A 178 0.36 16.19 -6.85
CA PHE A 178 -0.12 17.44 -7.44
C PHE A 178 -0.44 18.47 -6.36
N ILE A 179 0.05 19.69 -6.51
CA ILE A 179 -0.10 20.75 -5.51
C ILE A 179 -0.90 21.91 -6.13
N LYS A 180 -2.12 22.14 -5.65
CA LYS A 180 -2.94 23.28 -6.10
C LYS A 180 -2.35 24.60 -5.61
N ASN A 181 -2.69 25.68 -6.30
CA ASN A 181 -2.31 27.04 -5.93
C ASN A 181 -2.60 27.31 -4.44
N GLY A 182 -1.66 27.95 -3.76
CA GLY A 182 -1.67 28.17 -2.34
C GLY A 182 -0.27 28.44 -1.81
N SER A 183 -0.20 28.92 -0.57
CA SER A 183 1.05 29.06 0.17
C SER A 183 1.14 28.01 1.28
N TYR A 184 2.16 27.17 1.21
CA TYR A 184 2.37 26.01 2.09
C TYR A 184 3.61 26.25 2.94
N LYS A 185 3.42 26.38 4.26
CA LYS A 185 4.51 26.69 5.20
C LYS A 185 5.03 25.43 5.88
N GLY A 186 6.35 25.28 5.95
CA GLY A 186 7.01 24.31 6.83
C GLY A 186 8.38 23.86 6.33
N HIS A 187 9.04 23.04 7.13
CA HIS A 187 10.28 22.35 6.79
C HIS A 187 9.95 21.01 6.12
N HIS A 188 10.32 20.85 4.85
CA HIS A 188 9.92 19.71 4.03
C HIS A 188 11.11 18.77 3.82
N VAL A 189 10.95 17.49 4.18
CA VAL A 189 12.01 16.48 4.02
C VAL A 189 11.52 15.35 3.11
N ILE A 190 12.27 15.10 2.03
CA ILE A 190 12.03 14.02 1.08
C ILE A 190 13.10 12.94 1.27
N SER A 191 12.77 11.91 2.03
CA SER A 191 13.64 10.77 2.34
C SER A 191 13.33 9.50 1.56
N LYS A 192 12.27 9.49 0.74
CA LYS A 192 11.84 8.35 -0.09
C LYS A 192 12.15 8.63 -1.56
N PRO A 193 12.66 7.65 -2.32
CA PRO A 193 12.98 7.87 -3.73
C PRO A 193 11.71 8.03 -4.58
N PHE A 194 11.87 8.53 -5.81
CA PHE A 194 10.80 8.66 -6.79
C PHE A 194 9.66 9.61 -6.41
N ILE A 195 9.88 10.55 -5.50
CA ILE A 195 8.89 11.58 -5.16
C ILE A 195 8.90 12.68 -6.22
N HIS A 196 7.74 12.91 -6.85
CA HIS A 196 7.57 13.96 -7.85
C HIS A 196 6.57 15.00 -7.34
N LEU A 197 7.01 16.25 -7.15
CA LEU A 197 6.16 17.36 -6.74
C LEU A 197 5.81 18.21 -7.96
N ILE A 198 4.51 18.32 -8.27
CA ILE A 198 4.01 18.97 -9.48
C ILE A 198 3.01 20.05 -9.07
N GLY A 199 3.43 21.30 -9.11
CA GLY A 199 2.57 22.44 -8.82
C GLY A 199 1.60 22.75 -9.95
N GLN A 200 0.44 23.30 -9.59
CA GLN A 200 -0.56 23.81 -10.53
C GLN A 200 0.00 25.00 -11.33
N SER A 201 0.86 25.83 -10.73
CA SER A 201 1.56 26.90 -11.42
C SER A 201 2.76 27.42 -10.63
N ARG A 202 3.82 27.84 -11.35
CA ARG A 202 5.05 28.37 -10.73
C ARG A 202 4.78 29.51 -9.76
N VAL A 203 3.88 30.43 -10.12
CA VAL A 203 3.58 31.63 -9.33
C VAL A 203 2.48 31.42 -8.29
N GLY A 204 1.56 30.49 -8.53
CA GLY A 204 0.42 30.25 -7.64
C GLY A 204 0.71 29.26 -6.53
N VAL A 205 1.71 28.40 -6.67
CA VAL A 205 2.15 27.46 -5.60
C VAL A 205 3.44 27.98 -4.98
N ILE A 206 3.38 28.34 -3.69
CA ILE A 206 4.53 28.81 -2.92
C ILE A 206 4.75 27.90 -1.73
N ILE A 207 5.79 27.05 -1.82
CA ILE A 207 6.28 26.25 -0.70
C ILE A 207 7.36 27.06 0.02
N LYS A 208 7.19 27.30 1.31
CA LYS A 208 8.07 28.22 2.04
C LYS A 208 8.33 27.86 3.49
N ASP A 209 9.45 28.32 4.01
CA ASP A 209 9.68 28.45 5.45
C ASP A 209 10.57 29.65 5.75
N SER A 210 10.79 29.95 7.03
CA SER A 210 11.64 31.07 7.47
C SER A 210 12.70 30.57 8.44
N LEU A 211 13.67 29.82 7.91
CA LEU A 211 14.79 29.22 8.65
C LEU A 211 16.12 29.85 8.23
N ASN A 212 17.12 29.86 9.11
CA ASN A 212 18.45 30.37 8.82
C ASN A 212 19.54 29.61 9.59
N ALA A 213 20.79 30.06 9.47
CA ALA A 213 21.96 29.45 10.08
C ALA A 213 21.84 29.15 11.59
N ASN A 214 21.00 29.88 12.33
CA ASN A 214 20.80 29.69 13.77
C ASN A 214 19.87 28.51 14.10
N ASN A 215 19.22 27.91 13.10
CA ASN A 215 18.30 26.79 13.31
C ASN A 215 18.99 25.42 13.36
N GLY A 216 20.30 25.33 13.08
CA GLY A 216 21.08 24.10 13.21
C GLY A 216 21.81 23.71 11.94
N ALA A 217 21.88 22.41 11.67
CA ALA A 217 22.54 21.88 10.47
C ALA A 217 21.75 22.25 9.20
N ILE A 218 22.39 22.14 8.03
CA ILE A 218 21.76 22.45 6.73
C ILE A 218 20.49 21.59 6.53
N SER A 219 20.51 20.33 7.00
CA SER A 219 19.37 19.41 6.99
C SER A 219 18.19 19.87 7.84
N ASP A 220 18.40 20.76 8.81
CA ASP A 220 17.38 21.19 9.78
C ASP A 220 16.88 22.61 9.47
N ARG A 221 17.55 23.32 8.56
CA ARG A 221 17.32 24.75 8.29
C ARG A 221 17.00 25.11 6.83
N SER A 222 16.91 24.13 5.94
CA SER A 222 16.46 24.37 4.57
C SER A 222 14.94 24.32 4.48
N THR A 223 14.31 25.11 3.60
CA THR A 223 12.85 24.99 3.39
C THR A 223 12.46 23.62 2.83
N MET A 224 13.26 23.09 1.90
CA MET A 224 13.13 21.75 1.33
C MET A 224 14.47 21.01 1.39
N VAL A 225 14.45 19.78 1.88
CA VAL A 225 15.60 18.89 1.97
C VAL A 225 15.31 17.62 1.17
N VAL A 226 16.12 17.34 0.15
CA VAL A 226 16.03 16.16 -0.71
C VAL A 226 17.16 15.21 -0.35
N GLN A 227 16.83 14.17 0.42
CA GLN A 227 17.77 13.16 0.93
C GLN A 227 17.61 11.80 0.24
N SER A 228 17.04 11.78 -0.97
CA SER A 228 16.78 10.56 -1.74
C SER A 228 16.97 10.79 -3.24
N SER A 229 17.21 9.70 -3.97
CA SER A 229 17.40 9.73 -5.41
C SER A 229 16.09 9.71 -6.21
N ASP A 230 16.18 10.08 -7.48
CA ASP A 230 15.06 10.03 -8.43
C ASP A 230 13.92 11.00 -8.07
N VAL A 231 14.24 12.19 -7.56
CA VAL A 231 13.27 13.20 -7.15
C VAL A 231 13.10 14.25 -8.24
N TYR A 232 11.85 14.66 -8.50
CA TYR A 232 11.52 15.63 -9.55
C TYR A 232 10.58 16.73 -9.09
N PHE A 233 10.90 17.98 -9.43
CA PHE A 233 10.08 19.16 -9.13
C PHE A 233 9.61 19.89 -10.39
N GLU A 234 8.34 20.29 -10.43
CA GLU A 234 7.81 21.07 -11.56
C GLU A 234 6.76 22.10 -11.15
N ASN A 235 6.81 23.29 -11.78
CA ASN A 235 5.75 24.31 -11.73
C ASN A 235 5.39 24.84 -10.33
N PHE A 236 6.36 25.17 -9.48
CA PHE A 236 6.11 25.88 -8.21
C PHE A 236 7.26 26.81 -7.81
N THR A 237 7.03 27.65 -6.80
CA THR A 237 8.05 28.46 -6.14
C THR A 237 8.46 27.83 -4.82
N LEU A 238 9.76 27.69 -4.60
CA LEU A 238 10.38 27.28 -3.34
C LEU A 238 11.11 28.47 -2.73
N GLU A 239 10.69 28.88 -1.54
CA GLU A 239 11.16 30.12 -0.92
C GLU A 239 11.68 29.87 0.50
N ASN A 240 12.88 30.36 0.79
CA ASN A 240 13.21 30.68 2.17
C ASN A 240 12.84 32.15 2.43
N SER A 241 11.76 32.36 3.16
CA SER A 241 11.18 33.67 3.43
C SER A 241 12.10 34.53 4.30
N HIS A 242 13.02 33.95 5.10
CA HIS A 242 13.97 34.74 5.87
C HIS A 242 14.89 35.51 4.91
N GLY A 243 15.66 34.81 4.08
CA GLY A 243 16.56 35.46 3.12
C GLY A 243 15.80 36.29 2.09
N TYR A 244 14.69 35.78 1.56
CA TYR A 244 13.90 36.51 0.55
C TYR A 244 13.36 37.84 1.08
N ALA A 245 12.97 37.93 2.35
CA ALA A 245 12.43 39.16 2.94
C ALA A 245 13.52 40.09 3.49
N THR A 246 14.54 39.57 4.18
CA THR A 246 15.54 40.41 4.85
C THR A 246 16.57 40.98 3.87
N GLN A 247 16.83 40.28 2.77
CA GLN A 247 17.92 40.62 1.83
C GLN A 247 19.26 40.83 2.57
N SER A 248 19.48 40.06 3.64
CA SER A 248 20.69 40.08 4.45
C SER A 248 21.06 38.68 4.89
N GLY A 249 22.33 38.49 5.26
CA GLY A 249 22.74 37.28 5.99
C GLY A 249 22.03 37.17 7.35
N PRO A 250 22.13 36.01 8.03
CA PRO A 250 22.98 34.86 7.69
C PRO A 250 22.40 33.94 6.60
N MET A 251 23.08 32.81 6.34
CA MET A 251 22.67 31.75 5.39
C MET A 251 21.22 31.31 5.61
N ALA A 252 20.46 31.14 4.53
CA ALA A 252 19.04 30.80 4.55
C ALA A 252 18.66 29.95 3.33
N GLU A 253 18.87 28.64 3.41
CA GLU A 253 18.67 27.71 2.31
C GLU A 253 17.18 27.54 1.97
N ALA A 254 16.83 27.72 0.69
CA ALA A 254 15.51 27.34 0.18
C ALA A 254 15.50 25.85 -0.20
N LEU A 255 16.59 25.36 -0.81
CA LEU A 255 16.73 23.99 -1.27
C LEU A 255 18.05 23.38 -0.81
N ASN A 256 17.98 22.13 -0.36
CA ASN A 256 19.14 21.28 -0.11
C ASN A 256 18.94 19.94 -0.84
N THR A 257 19.91 19.55 -1.66
CA THR A 257 19.90 18.30 -2.45
C THR A 257 21.17 17.50 -2.19
N ASP A 258 21.05 16.32 -1.57
CA ASP A 258 22.18 15.48 -1.09
C ASP A 258 22.34 14.15 -1.89
N LYS A 259 21.45 13.86 -2.85
CA LYS A 259 21.44 12.56 -3.55
C LYS A 259 21.39 12.69 -5.07
N ASP A 260 21.56 11.55 -5.72
CA ASP A 260 21.70 11.43 -7.18
C ASP A 260 20.37 11.51 -7.93
N ARG A 261 20.40 12.01 -9.17
CA ARG A 261 19.25 12.09 -10.11
C ARG A 261 18.11 12.95 -9.58
N PHE A 262 18.44 14.15 -9.11
CA PHE A 262 17.46 15.21 -8.88
C PHE A 262 17.20 15.99 -10.18
N ALA A 263 15.96 16.34 -10.46
CA ALA A 263 15.66 17.22 -11.58
C ALA A 263 14.56 18.24 -11.25
N MET A 264 14.65 19.44 -11.84
CA MET A 264 13.58 20.42 -11.72
C MET A 264 13.31 21.18 -13.01
N LYS A 265 12.04 21.47 -13.27
CA LYS A 265 11.58 22.20 -14.46
C LYS A 265 10.61 23.31 -14.10
N ASN A 266 10.84 24.52 -14.60
CA ASN A 266 9.96 25.66 -14.36
C ASN A 266 9.69 25.89 -12.86
N VAL A 267 10.73 25.74 -12.04
CA VAL A 267 10.70 26.01 -10.60
C VAL A 267 11.34 27.38 -10.35
N TYR A 268 10.85 28.09 -9.34
CA TYR A 268 11.51 29.30 -8.85
C TYR A 268 12.06 29.07 -7.43
N VAL A 269 13.37 28.92 -7.29
CA VAL A 269 14.05 28.81 -5.99
C VAL A 269 14.56 30.20 -5.58
N ARG A 270 14.18 30.68 -4.39
CA ARG A 270 14.53 32.05 -3.98
C ARG A 270 14.86 32.20 -2.50
N SER A 271 15.95 32.91 -2.23
CA SER A 271 16.37 33.35 -0.90
C SER A 271 17.32 34.56 -1.03
N TYR A 272 18.38 34.62 -0.20
CA TYR A 272 19.44 35.61 -0.26
C TYR A 272 20.82 34.93 -0.23
N GLN A 273 21.38 34.66 0.94
CA GLN A 273 22.63 33.93 1.09
C GLN A 273 22.35 32.42 1.10
N ASP A 274 23.15 31.65 0.37
CA ASP A 274 23.11 30.17 0.35
C ASP A 274 21.74 29.62 -0.12
N THR A 275 21.16 30.18 -1.18
CA THR A 275 19.79 29.83 -1.62
C THR A 275 19.62 28.33 -1.92
N TRP A 276 20.60 27.71 -2.57
CA TRP A 276 20.58 26.29 -2.91
C TRP A 276 21.91 25.62 -2.55
N MET A 277 21.83 24.67 -1.61
CA MET A 277 22.90 23.73 -1.33
C MET A 277 22.78 22.49 -2.22
N THR A 278 23.85 22.17 -2.94
CA THR A 278 23.96 20.97 -3.75
C THR A 278 25.07 20.07 -3.22
N GLY A 279 24.89 18.76 -3.29
CA GLY A 279 25.98 17.87 -2.91
C GLY A 279 25.57 16.42 -2.70
N GLY A 280 26.49 15.69 -2.07
CA GLY A 280 26.50 14.22 -1.97
C GLY A 280 27.77 13.65 -2.61
N SER A 281 28.12 12.41 -2.28
CA SER A 281 29.26 11.70 -2.87
C SER A 281 29.06 11.36 -4.36
N ILE A 282 27.80 11.14 -4.77
CA ILE A 282 27.34 11.04 -6.15
C ILE A 282 26.08 11.91 -6.25
N SER A 283 26.14 12.99 -7.02
CA SER A 283 25.05 13.96 -7.10
C SER A 283 24.96 14.52 -8.52
N ARG A 284 24.15 13.88 -9.37
CA ARG A 284 23.82 14.39 -10.71
C ARG A 284 22.48 15.09 -10.68
N GLN A 285 22.43 16.30 -11.22
CA GLN A 285 21.24 17.12 -11.18
C GLN A 285 20.97 17.82 -12.51
N TYR A 286 19.70 17.94 -12.88
CA TYR A 286 19.29 18.63 -14.10
C TYR A 286 18.26 19.72 -13.82
N VAL A 287 18.54 20.93 -14.30
CA VAL A 287 17.71 22.10 -14.09
C VAL A 287 17.33 22.66 -15.46
N LEU A 288 16.03 22.85 -15.67
CA LEU A 288 15.49 23.29 -16.95
C LEU A 288 14.49 24.43 -16.78
N ASN A 289 14.68 25.53 -17.51
CA ASN A 289 13.71 26.63 -17.59
C ASN A 289 13.25 27.15 -16.21
N SER A 290 14.15 27.13 -15.23
CA SER A 290 13.91 27.49 -13.84
C SER A 290 14.56 28.83 -13.51
N ARG A 291 14.21 29.39 -12.36
CA ARG A 291 14.83 30.61 -11.84
C ARG A 291 15.44 30.33 -10.48
N ILE A 292 16.65 30.80 -10.25
CA ILE A 292 17.33 30.76 -8.97
C ILE A 292 17.70 32.20 -8.59
N GLU A 293 17.18 32.70 -7.47
CA GLU A 293 17.43 34.07 -6.99
C GLU A 293 18.18 34.09 -5.66
N GLY A 294 19.25 34.87 -5.57
CA GLY A 294 20.00 35.10 -4.34
C GLY A 294 21.11 36.15 -4.47
N ALA A 295 21.95 36.25 -3.45
CA ALA A 295 23.04 37.21 -3.33
C ALA A 295 24.40 36.51 -3.19
N VAL A 296 24.78 36.12 -1.97
CA VAL A 296 26.09 35.51 -1.69
C VAL A 296 25.98 34.00 -1.82
N ASP A 297 26.88 33.41 -2.61
CA ASP A 297 27.09 31.96 -2.76
C ASP A 297 25.79 31.18 -2.98
N PHE A 298 24.85 31.75 -3.75
CA PHE A 298 23.47 31.28 -3.71
C PHE A 298 23.25 29.94 -4.42
N ILE A 299 24.24 29.42 -5.14
CA ILE A 299 24.37 28.02 -5.57
C ILE A 299 25.71 27.50 -5.06
N TYR A 300 25.72 26.63 -4.06
CA TYR A 300 26.97 26.21 -3.41
C TYR A 300 27.00 24.71 -3.12
N GLY A 301 28.22 24.20 -2.91
CA GLY A 301 28.45 22.80 -2.58
C GLY A 301 29.04 22.00 -3.74
N SER A 302 28.66 20.74 -3.91
CA SER A 302 29.27 19.81 -4.86
C SER A 302 28.26 19.18 -5.82
N GLY A 303 28.74 18.33 -6.74
CA GLY A 303 27.92 17.59 -7.70
C GLY A 303 28.12 18.00 -9.15
N ASP A 304 27.58 17.17 -10.05
CA ASP A 304 27.51 17.39 -11.49
C ASP A 304 26.11 17.93 -11.83
N ILE A 305 26.04 19.23 -12.11
CA ILE A 305 24.76 19.93 -12.27
C ILE A 305 24.73 20.59 -13.63
N PHE A 306 23.69 20.27 -14.40
CA PHE A 306 23.46 20.83 -15.71
C PHE A 306 22.29 21.81 -15.65
N PHE A 307 22.59 23.08 -15.82
CA PHE A 307 21.63 24.19 -15.88
C PHE A 307 21.35 24.54 -17.35
N ASP A 308 20.10 24.51 -17.76
CA ASP A 308 19.68 24.63 -19.15
C ASP A 308 18.49 25.58 -19.29
N LYS A 309 18.70 26.72 -19.95
CA LYS A 309 17.67 27.76 -20.19
C LYS A 309 17.10 28.35 -18.89
N ASP A 310 17.90 28.34 -17.83
CA ASP A 310 17.58 28.89 -16.54
C ASP A 310 17.88 30.38 -16.45
N THR A 311 17.32 31.02 -15.43
CA THR A 311 17.62 32.40 -15.05
C THR A 311 18.24 32.46 -13.67
N MET A 312 19.47 32.94 -13.57
CA MET A 312 20.13 33.26 -12.31
C MET A 312 19.95 34.74 -12.01
N THR A 313 19.20 35.04 -10.94
CA THR A 313 18.89 36.41 -10.54
C THR A 313 19.69 36.83 -9.32
N VAL A 314 20.55 37.82 -9.51
CA VAL A 314 21.41 38.38 -8.47
C VAL A 314 20.69 39.53 -7.75
N THR A 315 20.63 39.51 -6.41
CA THR A 315 19.99 40.57 -5.61
C THR A 315 20.98 41.52 -4.93
N LYS A 316 22.29 41.25 -5.01
CA LYS A 316 23.33 42.13 -4.46
C LYS A 316 24.46 42.35 -5.48
N ALA A 317 24.80 43.61 -5.77
CA ALA A 317 25.93 43.90 -6.64
C ALA A 317 27.26 43.39 -6.04
N GLY A 318 28.15 42.86 -6.88
CA GLY A 318 29.47 42.35 -6.45
C GLY A 318 29.41 41.06 -5.63
N SER A 319 28.32 40.30 -5.72
CA SER A 319 28.18 38.99 -5.07
C SER A 319 28.53 37.84 -6.01
N TYR A 320 28.52 36.62 -5.47
CA TYR A 320 28.91 35.41 -6.19
C TYR A 320 27.68 34.54 -6.46
N ILE A 321 27.55 34.07 -7.71
CA ILE A 321 26.46 33.18 -8.12
C ILE A 321 26.71 31.77 -7.60
N VAL A 322 27.96 31.29 -7.74
CA VAL A 322 28.36 29.93 -7.40
C VAL A 322 29.51 29.92 -6.39
N ALA A 323 29.49 28.96 -5.46
CA ALA A 323 30.60 28.63 -4.58
C ALA A 323 30.81 27.09 -4.55
N PRO A 324 31.45 26.52 -5.59
CA PRO A 324 31.64 25.08 -5.71
C PRO A 324 32.73 24.55 -4.76
N SER A 325 32.45 23.40 -4.16
CA SER A 325 33.35 22.58 -3.34
C SER A 325 33.39 21.14 -3.88
N HIS A 326 33.63 20.99 -5.19
CA HIS A 326 33.64 19.71 -5.88
C HIS A 326 34.73 18.77 -5.33
N SER A 327 34.39 17.47 -5.22
CA SER A 327 35.36 16.43 -4.89
C SER A 327 36.15 16.00 -6.13
N ALA A 328 37.26 15.28 -5.94
CA ALA A 328 38.02 14.67 -7.03
C ALA A 328 37.23 13.65 -7.87
N SER A 329 36.09 13.15 -7.35
CA SER A 329 35.19 12.24 -8.07
C SER A 329 34.14 12.97 -8.91
N THR A 330 34.04 14.30 -8.81
CA THR A 330 33.11 15.11 -9.61
C THR A 330 33.62 15.18 -11.04
N SER A 331 32.79 14.84 -12.02
CA SER A 331 33.24 14.72 -13.43
C SER A 331 33.22 16.05 -14.18
N TRP A 332 32.23 16.91 -13.90
CA TRP A 332 31.91 18.10 -14.66
C TRP A 332 31.72 19.34 -13.78
N GLY A 333 31.20 19.17 -12.56
CA GLY A 333 30.85 20.28 -11.69
C GLY A 333 29.59 21.00 -12.16
N TYR A 334 29.55 22.32 -12.05
CA TYR A 334 28.44 23.12 -12.55
C TYR A 334 28.62 23.51 -14.01
N VAL A 335 27.67 23.12 -14.85
CA VAL A 335 27.67 23.38 -16.29
C VAL A 335 26.43 24.20 -16.64
N PHE A 336 26.66 25.33 -17.32
CA PHE A 336 25.62 26.29 -17.67
C PHE A 336 25.46 26.39 -19.20
N ARG A 337 24.29 26.02 -19.73
CA ARG A 337 23.90 26.14 -21.15
C ARG A 337 22.69 27.04 -21.33
N ASP A 338 22.79 27.99 -22.28
CA ASP A 338 21.67 28.86 -22.71
C ASP A 338 20.97 29.62 -21.56
N ASN A 339 21.70 29.90 -20.47
CA ASN A 339 21.16 30.55 -19.28
C ASN A 339 21.23 32.08 -19.38
N VAL A 340 20.34 32.74 -18.63
CA VAL A 340 20.33 34.19 -18.47
C VAL A 340 20.81 34.54 -17.06
N ILE A 341 21.77 35.45 -16.95
CA ILE A 341 22.14 36.07 -15.67
C ILE A 341 21.58 37.49 -15.67
N ASN A 342 20.79 37.84 -14.66
CA ASN A 342 20.26 39.18 -14.49
C ASN A 342 20.36 39.66 -13.04
N GLN A 343 20.07 40.94 -12.83
CA GLN A 343 20.05 41.56 -11.52
C GLN A 343 18.63 42.02 -11.19
N ASN A 344 18.16 41.73 -9.98
CA ASN A 344 16.87 42.22 -9.49
C ASN A 344 17.03 43.64 -8.94
N LYS A 345 16.81 44.65 -9.78
CA LYS A 345 17.00 46.07 -9.43
C LYS A 345 16.09 46.58 -8.32
N ASP A 346 14.97 45.90 -8.05
CA ASP A 346 14.03 46.28 -6.98
C ASP A 346 14.51 45.86 -5.58
N LYS A 347 15.61 45.10 -5.51
CA LYS A 347 16.16 44.52 -4.27
C LYS A 347 17.62 44.87 -3.98
N VAL A 348 18.25 45.66 -4.86
CA VAL A 348 19.66 46.07 -4.74
C VAL A 348 19.81 47.22 -3.77
#